data_AF-A0A6V8QGS8-F1
#
_entry.id   AF-A0A6V8QGS8-F1
#
_cell.length_a   1.000
_cell.length_b   1.000
_cell.length_c   1.000
_cell.angle_alpha   90.00
_cell.angle_beta   90.00
_cell.angle_gamma   90.00
#
_symmetry.space_group_name_H-M   'P 1'
#
loop_
_entity.id
_entity.type
_entity.pdbx_description
1 polymer ?
#
loop_
_entity_poly.entity_id
_entity_poly.type
_entity_poly.pdbx_seq_one_letter_code
_entity_poly.pdbx_strand_id
1 'polypeptide(L)'
;MIKEILNSELTEQDLPPSNAEWADIWRFALSFDGYKHSHKCGKLANATVAAFRKDKSLPKSLSDLRACLFFEQRRWRHFGEDPDKETMVYIQALIEAIREKVRARDIG
;
A
#
# COMPACT_ATOMS: atom_id res chain seq x y z
N MET A 1 -8.79 -13.87 10.46
CA MET A 1 -7.62 -13.10 10.93
C MET A 1 -6.67 -12.98 9.76
N ILE A 2 -6.20 -11.77 9.42
CA ILE A 2 -5.20 -11.61 8.35
C ILE A 2 -3.82 -11.81 8.98
N LYS A 3 -2.98 -12.63 8.33
CA LYS A 3 -1.63 -12.91 8.78
C LYS A 3 -0.73 -11.70 8.48
N GLU A 4 0.04 -11.26 9.47
CA GLU A 4 1.08 -10.24 9.28
C GLU A 4 2.21 -10.83 8.42
N ILE A 5 2.71 -10.03 7.47
CA ILE A 5 3.87 -10.35 6.64
C ILE A 5 4.93 -9.28 6.89
N LEU A 6 6.06 -9.69 7.46
CA LEU A 6 7.20 -8.82 7.69
C LEU A 6 7.85 -8.45 6.36
N ASN A 7 8.44 -7.25 6.26
CA ASN A 7 9.15 -6.83 5.04
C ASN A 7 10.27 -7.80 4.64
N SER A 8 10.95 -8.39 5.63
CA SER A 8 12.02 -9.38 5.42
C SER A 8 11.53 -10.73 4.88
N GLU A 9 10.25 -11.03 5.07
CA GLU A 9 9.60 -12.28 4.65
C GLU A 9 8.76 -12.10 3.38
N LEU A 10 8.52 -10.84 2.97
CA LEU A 10 7.68 -10.51 1.83
C LEU A 10 8.34 -10.96 0.53
N THR A 11 7.64 -11.79 -0.23
CA THR A 11 8.05 -12.25 -1.55
C THR A 11 7.10 -11.75 -2.63
N GLU A 12 7.49 -11.90 -3.89
CA GLU A 12 6.60 -11.55 -5.01
C GLU A 12 5.32 -12.39 -5.06
N GLN A 13 5.33 -13.59 -4.47
CA GLN A 13 4.18 -14.50 -4.45
C GLN A 13 3.10 -14.04 -3.46
N ASP A 14 3.48 -13.22 -2.48
CA ASP A 14 2.56 -12.62 -1.52
C ASP A 14 1.84 -11.38 -2.09
N LEU A 15 2.35 -10.82 -3.20
CA LEU A 15 1.81 -9.61 -3.81
C LEU A 15 0.62 -9.91 -4.71
N PRO A 16 -0.48 -9.15 -4.61
CA PRO A 16 -1.58 -9.21 -5.58
C PRO A 16 -1.06 -9.00 -7.02
N PRO A 17 -1.65 -9.64 -8.04
CA PRO A 17 -1.29 -9.39 -9.43
C PRO A 17 -1.52 -7.92 -9.81
N SER A 18 -0.86 -7.44 -10.87
CA SER A 18 -0.91 -6.03 -11.29
C SER A 18 -2.30 -5.54 -11.67
N ASN A 19 -3.20 -6.46 -12.06
CA ASN A 19 -4.60 -6.20 -12.37
C ASN A 19 -5.55 -6.67 -11.25
N ALA A 20 -5.06 -6.85 -10.03
CA ALA A 20 -5.90 -7.24 -8.91
C ALA A 20 -7.01 -6.22 -8.64
N GLU A 21 -8.19 -6.74 -8.32
CA GLU A 21 -9.31 -5.93 -7.87
C GLU A 21 -9.12 -5.54 -6.39
N TRP A 22 -9.85 -4.51 -5.95
CA TRP A 22 -9.75 -4.04 -4.56
C TRP A 22 -9.95 -5.16 -3.53
N ALA A 23 -10.86 -6.10 -3.81
CA ALA A 23 -11.18 -7.26 -2.99
C ALA A 23 -9.96 -8.12 -2.61
N ASP A 24 -8.96 -8.21 -3.49
CA ASP A 24 -7.73 -8.96 -3.25
C ASP A 24 -6.66 -8.08 -2.61
N ILE A 25 -6.63 -6.80 -3.01
CA ILE A 25 -5.65 -5.82 -2.54
C ILE A 25 -5.86 -5.49 -1.05
N TRP A 26 -7.10 -5.29 -0.60
CA TRP A 26 -7.34 -4.88 0.78
C TRP A 26 -6.87 -5.93 1.79
N ARG A 27 -6.89 -7.21 1.41
CA ARG A 27 -6.38 -8.30 2.26
C ARG A 27 -4.87 -8.21 2.42
N PHE A 28 -4.17 -7.98 1.31
CA PHE A 28 -2.73 -7.75 1.34
C PHE A 28 -2.36 -6.47 2.11
N ALA A 29 -3.12 -5.38 1.94
CA ALA A 29 -2.92 -4.13 2.66
C ALA A 29 -2.96 -4.31 4.19
N LEU A 30 -3.79 -5.23 4.68
CA LEU A 30 -3.92 -5.56 6.10
C LEU A 30 -2.87 -6.56 6.62
N SER A 31 -1.96 -7.05 5.76
CA SER A 31 -0.80 -7.85 6.18
C SER A 31 0.31 -7.01 6.83
N PHE A 32 0.16 -5.68 6.85
CA PHE A 32 1.11 -4.74 7.43
C PHE A 32 0.38 -3.79 8.38
N ASP A 33 0.93 -3.56 9.58
CA ASP A 33 0.38 -2.59 10.50
C ASP A 33 1.08 -1.22 10.33
N GLY A 34 0.49 -0.38 9.49
CA GLY A 34 1.02 0.97 9.23
C GLY A 34 1.03 1.88 10.47
N TYR A 35 0.20 1.62 11.48
CA TYR A 35 0.19 2.39 12.71
C TYR A 35 1.37 2.04 13.63
N LYS A 36 1.83 0.78 13.63
CA LYS A 36 3.08 0.39 14.30
C LYS A 36 4.31 1.00 13.65
N HIS A 37 4.32 1.09 12.31
CA HIS A 37 5.42 1.70 11.56
C HIS A 37 5.54 3.21 11.81
N SER A 38 4.42 3.93 11.80
CA SER A 38 4.43 5.40 11.93
C SER A 38 3.22 5.94 12.68
N HIS A 39 3.48 6.67 13.78
CA HIS A 39 2.46 7.48 14.46
C HIS A 39 1.86 8.57 13.56
N LYS A 40 2.47 8.85 12.40
CA LYS A 40 2.00 9.80 11.39
C LYS A 40 1.49 9.11 10.13
N CYS A 41 1.13 7.82 10.19
CA CYS A 41 0.68 7.01 9.05
C CYS A 41 -0.38 7.74 8.18
N GLY A 42 -1.42 8.33 8.80
CA GLY A 42 -2.42 9.08 8.04
C GLY A 42 -1.89 10.36 7.38
N LYS A 43 -0.95 11.07 8.02
CA LYS A 43 -0.31 12.26 7.44
C LYS A 43 0.58 11.86 6.26
N LEU A 44 1.33 10.76 6.38
CA LEU A 44 2.13 10.20 5.30
C LEU A 44 1.24 9.82 4.10
N ALA A 45 0.21 9.01 4.33
CA ALA A 45 -0.70 8.57 3.26
C ALA A 45 -1.41 9.74 2.55
N ASN A 46 -1.88 10.73 3.31
CA ASN A 46 -2.50 11.93 2.74
C ASN A 46 -1.51 12.77 1.92
N ALA A 47 -0.27 12.91 2.36
CA ALA A 47 0.77 13.59 1.59
C ALA A 47 1.13 12.81 0.31
N THR A 48 1.21 11.48 0.41
CA THR A 48 1.52 10.61 -0.73
C THR A 48 0.45 10.65 -1.79
N VAL A 49 -0.84 10.50 -1.46
CA VAL A 49 -1.91 10.55 -2.47
C VAL A 49 -1.97 11.93 -3.15
N ALA A 50 -1.72 13.01 -2.40
CA ALA A 50 -1.64 14.36 -2.96
C ALA A 50 -0.44 14.51 -3.92
N ALA A 51 0.73 14.01 -3.56
CA ALA A 51 1.92 14.02 -4.42
C ALA A 51 1.69 13.17 -5.68
N PHE A 52 1.13 11.97 -5.54
CA PHE A 52 0.82 11.10 -6.67
C PHE A 52 -0.16 11.75 -7.66
N ARG A 53 -1.19 12.43 -7.16
CA ARG A 53 -2.11 13.20 -8.01
C ARG A 53 -1.42 14.34 -8.75
N LYS A 54 -0.45 15.00 -8.10
CA LYS A 54 0.29 16.13 -8.66
C LYS A 54 1.29 15.71 -9.74
N ASP A 55 2.15 14.73 -9.45
CA ASP A 55 3.32 14.40 -10.27
C ASP A 55 3.70 12.91 -10.25
N LYS A 56 2.79 12.03 -9.80
CA LYS A 56 3.00 10.58 -9.70
C LYS A 56 4.12 10.17 -8.73
N SER A 57 4.57 11.06 -7.84
CA SER A 57 5.55 10.71 -6.81
C SER A 57 5.00 9.74 -5.76
N LEU A 58 5.84 8.76 -5.40
CA LEU A 58 5.58 7.77 -4.34
C LEU A 58 6.73 7.74 -3.31
N PRO A 59 6.49 7.22 -2.09
CA PRO A 59 7.54 6.98 -1.11
C PRO A 59 8.61 6.04 -1.64
N LYS A 60 9.83 6.21 -1.13
CA LYS A 60 10.99 5.40 -1.55
C LYS A 60 11.21 4.16 -0.69
N SER A 61 10.65 4.10 0.52
CA SER A 61 10.80 2.96 1.45
C SER A 61 9.68 1.95 1.24
N LEU A 62 10.01 0.66 1.32
CA LEU A 62 9.03 -0.43 1.34
C LEU A 62 8.02 -0.26 2.48
N SER A 63 8.49 0.07 3.67
CA SER A 63 7.64 0.29 4.84
C SER A 63 6.66 1.46 4.65
N ASP A 64 7.12 2.58 4.07
CA ASP A 64 6.25 3.73 3.80
C ASP A 64 5.21 3.43 2.72
N LEU A 65 5.58 2.69 1.67
CA LEU A 65 4.65 2.22 0.64
C LEU A 65 3.56 1.31 1.24
N ARG A 66 3.97 0.33 2.06
CA ARG A 66 3.03 -0.58 2.77
C ARG A 66 2.16 0.17 3.77
N ALA A 67 2.70 1.18 4.46
CA ALA A 67 1.93 2.03 5.37
C ALA A 67 0.86 2.86 4.63
N CYS A 68 1.19 3.42 3.47
CA CYS A 68 0.22 4.12 2.62
C CYS A 68 -0.90 3.18 2.16
N LEU A 69 -0.56 1.98 1.68
CA LEU A 69 -1.53 0.99 1.24
C LEU A 69 -2.45 0.52 2.38
N PHE A 70 -1.87 0.25 3.55
CA PHE A 70 -2.63 -0.03 4.78
C PHE A 70 -3.61 1.10 5.10
N PHE A 71 -3.18 2.35 5.04
CA PHE A 71 -4.04 3.49 5.36
C PHE A 71 -5.19 3.66 4.35
N GLU A 72 -4.95 3.42 3.06
CA GLU A 72 -6.03 3.39 2.06
C GLU A 72 -7.07 2.33 2.41
N GLN A 73 -6.65 1.14 2.87
CA GLN A 73 -7.61 0.15 3.35
C GLN A 73 -8.49 0.69 4.49
N ARG A 74 -7.89 1.40 5.45
CA ARG A 74 -8.63 2.02 6.56
C ARG A 74 -9.60 3.10 6.05
N ARG A 75 -9.16 3.90 5.08
CA ARG A 75 -9.92 4.99 4.47
C ARG A 75 -11.19 4.47 3.79
N TRP A 76 -11.05 3.51 2.87
CA TRP A 76 -12.17 2.96 2.10
C TRP A 76 -13.10 2.11 2.97
N ARG A 77 -12.56 1.38 3.95
CA ARG A 77 -13.40 0.75 4.99
C ARG A 77 -14.22 1.77 5.77
N HIS A 78 -13.68 2.95 6.07
CA HIS A 78 -14.39 4.00 6.78
C HIS A 78 -15.48 4.65 5.91
N PHE A 79 -15.21 4.83 4.61
CA PHE A 79 -16.21 5.33 3.66
C PHE A 79 -17.35 4.32 3.41
N GLY A 80 -17.08 3.02 3.58
CA GLY A 80 -18.07 1.97 3.39
C GLY A 80 -18.33 1.64 1.92
N GLU A 81 -17.39 2.01 1.04
CA GLU A 81 -17.43 1.79 -0.40
C GLU A 81 -16.04 1.40 -0.92
N ASP A 82 -16.02 0.92 -2.17
CA ASP A 82 -14.78 0.57 -2.86
C ASP A 82 -14.13 1.81 -3.51
N PRO A 83 -12.79 1.82 -3.68
CA PRO A 83 -12.10 2.92 -4.34
C PRO A 83 -12.62 3.18 -5.76
N ASP A 84 -12.72 4.46 -6.12
CA ASP A 84 -13.01 4.85 -7.49
C ASP A 84 -11.84 4.52 -8.45
N LYS A 85 -12.09 4.66 -9.75
CA LYS A 85 -11.09 4.34 -10.79
C LYS A 85 -9.80 5.13 -10.65
N GLU A 86 -9.86 6.41 -10.27
CA GLU A 86 -8.68 7.24 -10.10
C GLU A 86 -7.83 6.75 -8.92
N THR A 87 -8.49 6.40 -7.82
CA THR A 87 -7.83 5.88 -6.62
C THR A 87 -7.28 4.48 -6.85
N MET A 88 -7.97 3.64 -7.64
CA MET A 88 -7.43 2.34 -8.05
C MET A 88 -6.13 2.47 -8.85
N VAL A 89 -5.98 3.48 -9.70
CA VAL A 89 -4.71 3.75 -10.39
C VAL A 89 -3.58 4.06 -9.40
N TYR A 90 -3.87 4.82 -8.35
CA TYR A 90 -2.91 5.09 -7.27
C TYR A 90 -2.57 3.82 -6.46
N ILE A 91 -3.57 3.04 -6.09
CA ILE A 91 -3.40 1.79 -5.34
C ILE A 91 -2.56 0.79 -6.14
N GLN A 92 -2.82 0.64 -7.44
CA GLN A 92 -2.01 -0.21 -8.32
C GLN A 92 -0.57 0.30 -8.41
N ALA A 93 -0.36 1.62 -8.49
CA ALA A 93 0.98 2.20 -8.49
C ALA A 93 1.74 1.92 -7.18
N LEU A 94 1.06 1.92 -6.02
CA LEU A 94 1.67 1.48 -4.76
C LEU A 94 2.11 0.01 -4.80
N ILE A 95 1.27 -0.88 -5.34
CA ILE A 95 1.58 -2.32 -5.44
C ILE A 95 2.78 -2.55 -6.34
N GLU A 96 2.83 -1.89 -7.50
CA GLU A 96 3.97 -2.03 -8.41
C GLU A 96 5.26 -1.46 -7.80
N ALA A 97 5.20 -0.33 -7.10
CA ALA A 97 6.37 0.19 -6.37
C ALA A 97 6.83 -0.77 -5.25
N ILE A 98 5.89 -1.41 -4.53
CA ILE A 98 6.22 -2.45 -3.55
C ILE A 98 6.90 -3.64 -4.24
N ARG A 99 6.38 -4.08 -5.40
CA ARG A 99 6.95 -5.17 -6.19
C ARG A 99 8.38 -4.88 -6.62
N GLU A 100 8.66 -3.66 -7.08
CA GLU A 100 10.01 -3.22 -7.41
C GLU A 100 10.96 -3.29 -6.21
N LYS A 101 10.51 -2.88 -5.03
CA LYS A 101 11.30 -2.94 -3.79
C LYS A 101 11.61 -4.36 -3.36
N VAL A 102 10.62 -5.26 -3.43
CA VAL A 102 10.79 -6.69 -3.15
C VAL A 102 11.81 -7.32 -4.11
N ARG A 103 11.69 -7.04 -5.42
CA ARG A 103 12.64 -7.50 -6.44
C ARG A 103 14.06 -7.01 -6.21
N ALA A 104 14.21 -5.74 -5.86
CA ALA A 104 15.49 -5.12 -5.57
C ALA A 104 16.10 -5.59 -4.22
N ARG A 105 15.35 -6.36 -3.42
CA ARG A 105 15.68 -6.69 -2.02
C ARG A 105 15.94 -5.44 -1.16
N ASP A 106 15.30 -4.33 -1.52
CA ASP A 106 15.31 -3.09 -0.76
C ASP A 106 14.22 -3.14 0.31
N ILE A 107 14.47 -3.99 1.31
CA ILE A 107 13.50 -4.40 2.34
C ILE A 107 13.40 -3.42 3.52
N GLY A 108 13.95 -2.20 3.37
CA GLY A 108 14.04 -1.13 4.36
C GLY A 108 12.90 -1.06 5.37
#